data_AF-A0A4Q1B401-F1
#
_entry.id   AF-A0A4Q1B401-F1
#
_cell.length_a   1.000
_cell.length_b   1.000
_cell.length_c   1.000
_cell.angle_alpha   90.00
_cell.angle_beta   90.00
_cell.angle_gamma   90.00
#
_symmetry.space_group_name_H-M   'P 1'
#
loop_
_entity.id
_entity.type
_entity.pdbx_description
1 polymer ?
#
loop_
_entity_poly.entity_id
_entity_poly.type
_entity_poly.pdbx_seq_one_letter_code
_entity_poly.pdbx_strand_id
1 'polypeptide(L)'
;MAPKNLDIEGISEIAKGKYKHLHVDGEGIVKGDIECRTIDVDGSIKFTSDCECKRILVEGEIYLVGTLTAEDVDINFAPNSYIHKIKAPLIHLEPRKSKKQETILKVDKIIGDDITLENVHVKSVKGNQVTINKGCIIESLVCQRLEKLSKQSHIQIIQQGVTL
;
A
#
# COMPACT_ATOMS: atom_id res chain seq x y z
N MET A 1 -10.77 -15.24 22.59
CA MET A 1 -9.39 -15.78 22.43
C MET A 1 -8.46 -14.61 22.19
N ALA A 2 -7.27 -14.60 22.79
CA ALA A 2 -6.28 -13.56 22.52
C ALA A 2 -5.79 -13.66 21.06
N PRO A 3 -5.51 -12.54 20.39
CA PRO A 3 -4.97 -12.54 19.03
C PRO A 3 -3.61 -13.25 18.99
N LYS A 4 -3.40 -14.10 17.99
CA LYS A 4 -2.22 -14.98 17.87
C LYS A 4 -1.10 -14.33 17.08
N ASN A 5 0.15 -14.72 17.35
CA ASN A 5 1.26 -14.47 16.43
C ASN A 5 1.28 -15.60 15.39
N LEU A 6 1.59 -15.27 14.15
CA LEU A 6 1.77 -16.21 13.06
C LEU A 6 3.03 -15.83 12.29
N ASP A 7 3.99 -16.74 12.26
CA ASP A 7 5.23 -16.64 11.50
C ASP A 7 5.17 -17.67 10.38
N ILE A 8 5.38 -17.22 9.14
CA ILE A 8 5.38 -18.05 7.94
C ILE A 8 6.79 -18.05 7.36
N GLU A 9 7.32 -19.25 7.13
CA GLU A 9 8.55 -19.47 6.37
C GLU A 9 8.22 -20.30 5.13
N GLY A 10 8.68 -19.88 3.95
CA GLY A 10 8.38 -20.56 2.69
C GLY A 10 6.98 -20.23 2.17
N ILE A 11 6.24 -21.21 1.66
CA ILE A 11 4.93 -21.00 1.00
C ILE A 11 3.80 -21.48 1.90
N SER A 12 2.83 -20.63 2.21
CA SER A 12 1.71 -21.00 3.10
C SER A 12 0.39 -20.29 2.78
N GLU A 13 -0.72 -20.94 3.11
CA GLU A 13 -2.04 -20.31 3.21
C GLU A 13 -2.32 -19.85 4.64
N ILE A 14 -2.84 -18.62 4.76
CA ILE A 14 -3.18 -17.98 6.04
C ILE A 14 -4.70 -17.85 6.10
N ALA A 15 -5.32 -18.43 7.13
CA ALA A 15 -6.77 -18.34 7.30
C ALA A 15 -7.20 -16.93 7.74
N LYS A 16 -8.40 -16.50 7.34
CA LYS A 16 -9.06 -15.32 7.92
C LYS A 16 -9.05 -15.33 9.45
N GLY A 17 -9.04 -14.15 10.05
CA GLY A 17 -9.16 -14.02 11.51
C GLY A 17 -8.37 -12.87 12.10
N LYS A 18 -8.20 -12.93 13.43
CA LYS A 18 -7.51 -11.91 14.21
C LYS A 18 -6.11 -12.36 14.61
N TYR A 19 -5.12 -11.57 14.24
CA TYR A 19 -3.72 -11.79 14.57
C TYR A 19 -3.18 -10.61 15.36
N LYS A 20 -2.15 -10.86 16.16
CA LYS A 20 -1.39 -9.80 16.81
C LYS A 20 -0.23 -9.43 15.90
N HIS A 21 0.57 -10.42 15.52
CA HIS A 21 1.68 -10.25 14.60
C HIS A 21 1.54 -11.30 13.50
N LEU A 22 1.56 -10.85 12.24
CA LEU A 22 1.67 -11.73 11.08
C LEU A 22 3.00 -11.41 10.42
N HIS A 23 3.94 -12.34 10.49
CA HIS A 23 5.22 -12.25 9.80
C HIS A 23 5.25 -13.27 8.65
N VAL A 24 5.69 -12.84 7.48
CA VAL A 24 5.83 -13.69 6.30
C VAL A 24 7.23 -13.51 5.72
N ASP A 25 8.02 -14.56 5.78
CA ASP A 25 9.28 -14.74 5.06
C ASP A 25 9.06 -15.81 3.98
N GLY A 26 8.84 -15.38 2.73
CA GLY A 26 8.46 -16.24 1.62
C GLY A 26 7.17 -15.82 0.92
N GLU A 27 6.24 -16.75 0.71
CA GLU A 27 4.96 -16.50 0.01
C GLU A 27 3.75 -16.83 0.90
N GLY A 28 2.92 -15.83 1.17
CA GLY A 28 1.70 -15.96 1.96
C GLY A 28 0.44 -15.69 1.15
N ILE A 29 -0.55 -16.59 1.23
CA ILE A 29 -1.89 -16.35 0.66
C ILE A 29 -2.92 -16.25 1.79
N VAL A 30 -3.40 -15.04 2.06
CA VAL A 30 -4.44 -14.79 3.06
C VAL A 30 -5.84 -15.01 2.46
N LYS A 31 -6.56 -15.97 3.02
CA LYS A 31 -7.90 -16.39 2.60
C LYS A 31 -8.97 -15.70 3.45
N GLY A 32 -9.58 -14.66 2.90
CA GLY A 32 -10.63 -13.87 3.55
C GLY A 32 -10.09 -12.73 4.41
N ASP A 33 -10.97 -12.14 5.22
CA ASP A 33 -10.64 -10.91 5.97
C ASP A 33 -9.67 -11.16 7.13
N ILE A 34 -8.76 -10.22 7.33
CA ILE A 34 -7.75 -10.24 8.39
C ILE A 34 -7.86 -8.95 9.20
N GLU A 35 -7.84 -9.08 10.52
CA GLU A 35 -7.57 -7.99 11.46
C GLU A 35 -6.25 -8.29 12.16
N CYS A 36 -5.28 -7.39 12.06
CA CYS A 36 -3.97 -7.59 12.66
C CYS A 36 -3.50 -6.37 13.46
N ARG A 37 -2.57 -6.54 14.40
CA ARG A 37 -1.85 -5.36 14.92
C ARG A 37 -0.75 -4.96 13.96
N THR A 38 0.15 -5.89 13.62
CA THR A 38 1.24 -5.64 12.67
C THR A 38 1.36 -6.74 11.65
N ILE A 39 1.59 -6.36 10.39
CA ILE A 39 1.93 -7.27 9.30
C ILE A 39 3.32 -6.91 8.80
N ASP A 40 4.22 -7.87 8.72
CA ASP A 40 5.59 -7.71 8.26
C ASP A 40 5.89 -8.79 7.21
N VAL A 41 6.29 -8.37 6.01
CA VAL A 41 6.45 -9.27 4.86
C VAL A 41 7.80 -9.01 4.21
N ASP A 42 8.66 -10.03 4.17
CA ASP A 42 9.79 -10.13 3.24
C ASP A 42 9.47 -11.25 2.24
N GLY A 43 9.25 -10.87 0.98
CA GLY A 43 8.77 -11.79 -0.06
C GLY A 43 7.44 -11.36 -0.67
N SER A 44 6.47 -12.27 -0.77
CA SER A 44 5.23 -12.06 -1.50
C SER A 44 4.01 -12.33 -0.63
N ILE A 45 3.03 -11.42 -0.63
CA ILE A 45 1.76 -11.61 0.07
C ILE A 45 0.56 -11.32 -0.82
N LYS A 46 -0.42 -12.22 -0.78
CA LYS A 46 -1.69 -12.07 -1.48
C LYS A 46 -2.86 -12.08 -0.51
N PHE A 47 -3.64 -11.01 -0.51
CA PHE A 47 -4.90 -10.89 0.21
C PHE A 47 -6.07 -11.05 -0.76
N THR A 48 -6.91 -12.06 -0.53
CA THR A 48 -8.11 -12.27 -1.36
C THR A 48 -9.31 -11.42 -0.95
N SER A 49 -9.20 -10.64 0.12
CA SER A 49 -10.28 -9.84 0.72
C SER A 49 -9.69 -8.60 1.43
N ASP A 50 -10.44 -8.02 2.36
CA ASP A 50 -10.03 -6.85 3.13
C ASP A 50 -8.96 -7.18 4.19
N CYS A 51 -8.11 -6.20 4.47
CA CYS A 51 -7.09 -6.28 5.51
C CYS A 51 -7.18 -5.02 6.39
N GLU A 52 -7.44 -5.21 7.67
CA GLU A 52 -7.39 -4.16 8.68
C GLU A 52 -6.17 -4.39 9.59
N CYS A 53 -5.32 -3.39 9.74
CA CYS A 53 -4.20 -3.49 10.68
C CYS A 53 -3.83 -2.15 11.33
N LYS A 54 -2.93 -2.13 12.32
CA LYS A 54 -2.33 -0.85 12.73
C LYS A 54 -1.21 -0.46 11.80
N ARG A 55 -0.25 -1.36 11.59
CA ARG A 55 0.89 -1.14 10.71
C ARG A 55 1.08 -2.31 9.75
N ILE A 56 1.41 -2.02 8.51
CA ILE A 56 1.89 -2.99 7.53
C ILE A 56 3.22 -2.51 6.94
N LEU A 57 4.20 -3.41 6.95
CA LEU A 57 5.48 -3.27 6.27
C LEU A 57 5.58 -4.37 5.22
N VAL A 58 5.92 -4.02 3.99
CA VAL A 58 6.16 -4.99 2.91
C VAL A 58 7.43 -4.66 2.17
N GLU A 59 8.32 -5.64 2.09
CA GLU A 59 9.54 -5.65 1.29
C GLU A 59 9.41 -6.70 0.19
N GLY A 60 8.60 -6.41 -0.83
CA GLY A 60 8.40 -7.34 -1.95
C GLY A 60 7.04 -7.23 -2.64
N GLU A 61 6.49 -8.34 -3.11
CA GLU A 61 5.26 -8.34 -3.90
C GLU A 61 4.03 -8.28 -2.99
N ILE A 62 3.09 -7.38 -3.32
CA ILE A 62 1.80 -7.33 -2.66
C ILE A 62 0.67 -7.36 -3.69
N TYR A 63 -0.28 -8.26 -3.47
CA TYR A 63 -1.52 -8.33 -4.23
C TYR A 63 -2.72 -8.31 -3.31
N LEU A 64 -3.55 -7.26 -3.39
CA LEU A 64 -4.72 -7.10 -2.52
C LEU A 64 -5.95 -6.73 -3.34
N VAL A 65 -6.96 -7.60 -3.33
CA VAL A 65 -8.23 -7.42 -4.07
C VAL A 65 -9.20 -6.48 -3.34
N GLY A 66 -9.14 -6.42 -2.01
CA GLY A 66 -10.05 -5.63 -1.17
C GLY A 66 -9.54 -4.23 -0.80
N THR A 67 -9.83 -3.82 0.43
CA THR A 67 -9.32 -2.59 1.04
C THR A 67 -8.27 -2.91 2.10
N LEU A 68 -7.10 -2.28 1.99
CA LEU A 68 -6.14 -2.15 3.07
C LEU A 68 -6.52 -0.94 3.94
N THR A 69 -6.95 -1.19 5.17
CA THR A 69 -7.19 -0.15 6.18
C THR A 69 -6.12 -0.23 7.25
N ALA A 70 -5.37 0.86 7.46
CA ALA A 70 -4.32 0.89 8.47
C ALA A 70 -4.14 2.26 9.14
N GLU A 71 -3.33 2.32 10.21
CA GLU A 71 -2.82 3.58 10.75
C GLU A 71 -1.53 3.98 10.00
N ASP A 72 -0.72 3.00 9.58
CA ASP A 72 0.59 3.22 8.94
C ASP A 72 0.87 2.16 7.86
N VAL A 73 1.10 2.61 6.63
CA VAL A 73 1.36 1.78 5.46
C VAL A 73 2.73 2.13 4.90
N ASP A 74 3.65 1.17 4.91
CA ASP A 74 4.99 1.31 4.35
C ASP A 74 5.27 0.13 3.42
N ILE A 75 5.31 0.39 2.12
CA ILE A 75 5.41 -0.67 1.10
C ILE A 75 6.55 -0.34 0.14
N ASN A 76 7.63 -1.13 0.28
CA ASN A 76 8.73 -1.24 -0.66
C ASN A 76 8.42 -2.34 -1.68
N PHE A 77 7.67 -1.97 -2.72
CA PHE A 77 7.04 -2.95 -3.59
C PHE A 77 7.97 -3.51 -4.67
N ALA A 78 7.75 -4.78 -5.01
CA ALA A 78 8.32 -5.46 -6.17
C ALA A 78 7.40 -5.37 -7.40
N PRO A 79 7.88 -5.75 -8.60
CA PRO A 79 7.05 -5.83 -9.81
C PRO A 79 5.80 -6.69 -9.62
N ASN A 80 4.78 -6.48 -10.48
CA ASN A 80 3.48 -7.19 -10.45
C ASN A 80 2.59 -6.91 -9.23
N SER A 81 2.97 -5.97 -8.36
CA SER A 81 2.15 -5.59 -7.22
C SER A 81 0.89 -4.82 -7.64
N TYR A 82 -0.21 -5.09 -6.95
CA TYR A 82 -1.51 -4.43 -7.13
C TYR A 82 -2.26 -4.32 -5.81
N ILE A 83 -2.85 -3.17 -5.55
CA ILE A 83 -3.76 -2.98 -4.41
C ILE A 83 -5.02 -2.30 -4.91
N HIS A 84 -6.19 -2.87 -4.67
CA HIS A 84 -7.44 -2.23 -5.09
C HIS A 84 -7.64 -0.89 -4.35
N LYS A 85 -7.61 -0.90 -3.00
CA LYS A 85 -7.79 0.34 -2.23
C LYS A 85 -6.93 0.41 -0.98
N ILE A 86 -6.40 1.60 -0.69
CA ILE A 86 -5.68 1.93 0.55
C ILE A 86 -6.41 3.04 1.29
N LYS A 87 -6.60 2.86 2.61
CA LYS A 87 -7.11 3.86 3.53
C LYS A 87 -6.24 3.90 4.79
N ALA A 88 -5.38 4.91 4.92
CA ALA A 88 -4.57 5.10 6.11
C ALA A 88 -4.14 6.57 6.24
N PRO A 89 -3.99 7.11 7.47
CA PRO A 89 -3.52 8.48 7.65
C PRO A 89 -2.06 8.63 7.17
N LEU A 90 -1.21 7.61 7.33
CA LEU A 90 0.18 7.61 6.86
C LEU A 90 0.37 6.56 5.76
N ILE A 91 0.80 6.99 4.57
CA ILE A 91 1.01 6.12 3.41
C ILE A 91 2.34 6.45 2.74
N HIS A 92 3.24 5.48 2.72
CA HIS A 92 4.52 5.54 2.02
C HIS A 92 4.63 4.37 1.05
N LEU A 93 4.64 4.66 -0.26
CA LEU A 93 4.76 3.66 -1.32
C LEU A 93 5.96 4.02 -2.19
N GLU A 94 6.99 3.19 -2.17
CA GLU A 94 8.16 3.35 -3.04
C GLU A 94 8.62 2.00 -3.62
N PRO A 95 9.25 1.98 -4.80
CA PRO A 95 9.73 0.73 -5.36
C PRO A 95 10.95 0.24 -4.59
N ARG A 96 11.05 -1.09 -4.37
CA ARG A 96 12.28 -1.70 -3.90
C ARG A 96 13.43 -1.36 -4.85
N LYS A 97 14.57 -0.90 -4.33
CA LYS A 97 15.74 -0.49 -5.13
C LYS A 97 16.26 -1.65 -5.98
N SER A 98 15.96 -1.63 -7.29
CA SER A 98 16.43 -2.62 -8.26
C SER A 98 17.08 -1.94 -9.46
N LYS A 99 18.20 -2.49 -9.94
CA LYS A 99 18.95 -1.96 -11.11
C LYS A 99 18.43 -2.47 -12.46
N LYS A 100 17.57 -3.49 -12.48
CA LYS A 100 17.27 -4.27 -13.69
C LYS A 100 15.97 -3.90 -14.41
N GLN A 101 14.98 -3.38 -13.69
CA GLN A 101 13.69 -3.03 -14.28
C GLN A 101 12.98 -1.94 -13.48
N GLU A 102 12.25 -1.09 -14.20
CA GLU A 102 11.31 -0.16 -13.59
C GLU A 102 10.20 -0.96 -12.90
N THR A 103 9.95 -0.63 -11.64
CA THR A 103 9.00 -1.32 -10.78
C THR A 103 7.87 -0.37 -10.51
N ILE A 104 6.64 -0.77 -10.86
CA ILE A 104 5.43 0.06 -10.76
C ILE A 104 4.40 -0.68 -9.90
N LEU A 105 3.84 0.01 -8.91
CA LEU A 105 2.68 -0.44 -8.15
C LEU A 105 1.40 0.14 -8.78
N LYS A 106 0.42 -0.73 -9.04
CA LYS A 106 -0.91 -0.31 -9.51
C LYS A 106 -1.87 -0.20 -8.32
N VAL A 107 -2.57 0.93 -8.19
CA VAL A 107 -3.57 1.14 -7.14
C VAL A 107 -4.85 1.74 -7.72
N ASP A 108 -6.05 1.28 -7.35
CA ASP A 108 -7.25 1.97 -7.86
C ASP A 108 -7.56 3.22 -7.04
N LYS A 109 -7.46 3.15 -5.71
CA LYS A 109 -7.83 4.29 -4.86
C LYS A 109 -6.98 4.40 -3.60
N ILE A 110 -6.47 5.61 -3.36
CA ILE A 110 -5.71 5.96 -2.16
C ILE A 110 -6.45 7.07 -1.40
N ILE A 111 -6.67 6.86 -0.11
CA ILE A 111 -7.27 7.83 0.80
C ILE A 111 -6.40 7.93 2.05
N GLY A 112 -5.87 9.12 2.36
CA GLY A 112 -5.02 9.30 3.53
C GLY A 112 -4.78 10.75 3.90
N ASP A 113 -3.95 11.01 4.91
CA ASP A 113 -3.64 12.37 5.34
C ASP A 113 -2.26 12.78 4.84
N ASP A 114 -1.22 12.00 5.14
CA ASP A 114 0.15 12.16 4.63
C ASP A 114 0.47 11.02 3.66
N ILE A 115 0.65 11.35 2.39
CA ILE A 115 0.78 10.39 1.30
C ILE A 115 2.04 10.68 0.49
N THR A 116 2.96 9.73 0.44
CA THR A 116 4.16 9.78 -0.41
C THR A 116 4.15 8.64 -1.41
N LEU A 117 4.28 8.98 -2.70
CA LEU A 117 4.23 8.03 -3.82
C LEU A 117 5.47 8.16 -4.71
N GLU A 118 6.13 7.05 -5.04
CA GLU A 118 7.12 6.91 -6.11
C GLU A 118 6.78 5.71 -6.98
N ASN A 119 6.85 5.84 -8.31
CA ASN A 119 6.52 4.77 -9.26
C ASN A 119 5.14 4.10 -9.04
N VAL A 120 4.10 4.90 -8.75
CA VAL A 120 2.74 4.41 -8.55
C VAL A 120 1.83 4.85 -9.69
N HIS A 121 1.10 3.90 -10.27
CA HIS A 121 -0.01 4.18 -11.20
C HIS A 121 -1.32 4.08 -10.44
N VAL A 122 -2.03 5.20 -10.31
CA VAL A 122 -3.24 5.30 -9.48
C VAL A 122 -4.38 6.05 -10.15
N LYS A 123 -5.60 5.50 -10.05
CA LYS A 123 -6.79 6.17 -10.62
C LYS A 123 -7.21 7.37 -9.79
N SER A 124 -7.26 7.24 -8.46
CA SER A 124 -7.61 8.38 -7.60
C SER A 124 -6.84 8.44 -6.30
N VAL A 125 -6.36 9.64 -5.98
CA VAL A 125 -5.73 9.97 -4.70
C VAL A 125 -6.53 11.09 -4.05
N LYS A 126 -6.98 10.87 -2.81
CA LYS A 126 -7.56 11.89 -1.96
C LYS A 126 -6.75 11.98 -0.68
N GLY A 127 -6.16 13.13 -0.38
CA GLY A 127 -5.54 13.32 0.93
C GLY A 127 -5.37 14.75 1.39
N ASN A 128 -4.76 14.94 2.55
CA ASN A 128 -4.48 16.28 3.06
C ASN A 128 -3.17 16.81 2.45
N GLN A 129 -2.06 16.17 2.78
CA GLN A 129 -0.71 16.45 2.35
C GLN A 129 -0.22 15.33 1.43
N VAL A 130 0.20 15.67 0.21
CA VAL A 130 0.62 14.70 -0.79
C VAL A 130 1.98 15.07 -1.37
N THR A 131 2.87 14.08 -1.44
CA THR A 131 4.20 14.14 -2.05
C THR A 131 4.25 13.16 -3.22
N ILE A 132 4.40 13.69 -4.43
CA ILE A 132 4.52 12.90 -5.66
C ILE A 132 5.97 12.93 -6.14
N ASN A 133 6.68 11.83 -5.90
CA ASN A 133 8.01 11.58 -6.45
C ASN A 133 7.90 11.16 -7.92
N LYS A 134 9.01 10.69 -8.52
CA LYS A 134 9.10 10.35 -9.95
C LYS A 134 8.27 9.12 -10.32
N GLY A 135 8.01 8.95 -11.61
CA GLY A 135 7.40 7.75 -12.19
C GLY A 135 5.94 7.51 -11.79
N CYS A 136 5.27 8.49 -11.20
CA CYS A 136 3.86 8.36 -10.83
C CYS A 136 2.96 8.74 -12.01
N ILE A 137 1.89 7.98 -12.21
CA ILE A 137 0.79 8.33 -13.12
C ILE A 137 -0.49 8.37 -12.28
N ILE A 138 -1.12 9.54 -12.21
CA ILE A 138 -2.31 9.76 -11.39
C ILE A 138 -3.44 10.30 -12.27
N GLU A 139 -4.57 9.60 -12.34
CA GLU A 139 -5.71 10.09 -13.13
C GLU A 139 -6.41 11.26 -12.41
N SER A 140 -6.69 11.13 -11.12
CA SER A 140 -7.32 12.20 -10.32
C SER A 140 -6.64 12.40 -8.97
N LEU A 141 -6.21 13.63 -8.69
CA LEU A 141 -5.66 14.05 -7.41
C LEU A 141 -6.51 15.13 -6.77
N VAL A 142 -6.98 14.88 -5.54
CA VAL A 142 -7.62 15.87 -4.67
C VAL A 142 -6.80 16.00 -3.38
N CYS A 143 -6.22 17.17 -3.13
CA CYS A 143 -5.46 17.42 -1.90
C CYS A 143 -5.62 18.84 -1.35
N GLN A 144 -5.34 19.04 -0.07
CA GLN A 144 -5.24 20.39 0.51
C GLN A 144 -3.86 20.99 0.23
N ARG A 145 -2.81 20.17 0.32
CA ARG A 145 -1.42 20.57 0.15
C ARG A 145 -0.66 19.55 -0.71
N LEU A 146 -0.06 20.01 -1.80
CA LEU A 146 0.85 19.24 -2.64
C LEU A 146 2.28 19.72 -2.36
N GLU A 147 3.06 18.95 -1.59
CA GLU A 147 4.39 19.38 -1.15
C GLU A 147 5.45 19.28 -2.25
N LYS A 148 5.30 18.28 -3.11
CA LYS A 148 6.23 18.00 -4.19
C LYS A 148 5.49 17.37 -5.35
N LEU A 149 5.86 17.79 -6.55
CA LEU A 149 5.47 17.15 -7.80
C LEU A 149 6.72 17.00 -8.68
N SER A 150 7.17 15.76 -8.87
CA SER A 150 8.26 15.47 -9.79
C SER A 150 7.86 15.77 -11.24
N LYS A 151 8.79 16.34 -12.02
CA LYS A 151 8.63 16.55 -13.47
C LYS A 151 8.53 15.25 -14.27
N GLN A 152 8.93 14.12 -13.68
CA GLN A 152 8.87 12.78 -14.27
C GLN A 152 7.56 12.05 -13.93
N SER A 153 6.57 12.76 -13.41
CA SER A 153 5.26 12.22 -13.06
C SER A 153 4.18 12.93 -13.87
N HIS A 154 3.10 12.22 -14.13
CA HIS A 154 1.99 12.71 -14.92
C HIS A 154 0.70 12.67 -14.09
N ILE A 155 0.00 13.79 -14.01
CA ILE A 155 -1.31 13.88 -13.35
C ILE A 155 -2.31 14.46 -14.34
N GLN A 156 -3.43 13.76 -14.55
CA GLN A 156 -4.43 14.20 -15.53
C GLN A 156 -5.34 15.29 -14.96
N ILE A 157 -5.84 15.12 -13.73
CA ILE A 157 -6.73 16.08 -13.07
C ILE A 157 -6.23 16.39 -11.66
N ILE A 158 -6.12 17.67 -11.32
CA ILE A 158 -5.74 18.15 -9.98
C ILE A 158 -6.81 19.13 -9.47
N GLN A 159 -7.33 18.87 -8.27
CA GLN A 159 -8.18 19.80 -7.54
C GLN A 159 -7.57 20.08 -6.16
N GLN A 160 -7.19 21.32 -5.91
CA GLN A 160 -6.75 21.75 -4.58
C GLN A 160 -7.96 22.30 -3.82
N GLY A 161 -8.18 21.79 -2.61
CA GLY A 161 -9.19 22.34 -1.71
C GLY A 161 -8.76 23.74 -1.27
N VAL A 162 -9.37 24.77 -1.84
CA VAL A 162 -9.23 26.15 -1.35
C VAL A 162 -9.96 26.21 -0.01
N THR A 163 -9.22 26.33 1.09
CA THR A 163 -9.80 26.82 2.35
C THR A 163 -9.99 28.33 2.17
N LEU A 164 -11.25 28.76 1.99
CA LEU A 164 -11.65 30.16 2.11
C LEU A 164 -11.47 30.64 3.55
#